data_AF-C4VC46-F1
#
_entry.id   AF-C4VC46-F1
#
_cell.length_a   1.000
_cell.length_b   1.000
_cell.length_c   1.000
_cell.angle_alpha   90.00
_cell.angle_beta   90.00
_cell.angle_gamma   90.00
#
_symmetry.space_group_name_H-M   'P 1'
#
loop_
_entity.id
_entity.type
_entity.pdbx_description
1 polymer ?
#
loop_
_entity_poly.entity_id
_entity_poly.type
_entity_poly.pdbx_seq_one_letter_code
_entity_poly.pdbx_strand_id
1 'polypeptide(L)'
;MKIGKKIVFFIGATNLITRIDDAFVRRMENRYEFGLPSKLEIINILMAVTKDWNLDKIYQSCIDYISEIFEYRKTSQAIIMAIIKKVMLTQPISNEEKMDKLINTVLSVNSKLKKKDDYENNTSQGHSWFGMNNSNRKEVITPFSLSDFEVDESQSNILTDDGE
;
A
#
# COMPACT_ATOMS: atom_id res chain seq x y z
N MET A 1 -17.68 -33.93 -41.40
CA MET A 1 -16.89 -32.74 -41.01
C MET A 1 -17.16 -32.44 -39.55
N LYS A 2 -16.26 -32.79 -38.62
CA LYS A 2 -16.44 -32.49 -37.18
C LYS A 2 -16.10 -31.01 -36.97
N ILE A 3 -17.11 -30.19 -36.70
CA ILE A 3 -16.91 -28.81 -36.25
C ILE A 3 -16.31 -28.91 -34.84
N GLY A 4 -15.00 -28.70 -34.73
CA GLY A 4 -14.33 -28.59 -33.45
C GLY A 4 -14.96 -27.44 -32.67
N LYS A 5 -15.52 -27.74 -31.49
CA LYS A 5 -16.14 -26.75 -30.61
C LYS A 5 -15.04 -25.77 -30.17
N LYS A 6 -15.08 -24.52 -30.64
CA LYS A 6 -14.18 -23.47 -30.15
C LYS A 6 -14.59 -23.14 -28.71
N ILE A 7 -13.63 -23.26 -27.80
CA ILE A 7 -13.80 -22.83 -26.40
C ILE A 7 -13.34 -21.37 -26.33
N VAL A 8 -14.23 -20.47 -25.92
CA VAL A 8 -13.93 -19.05 -25.71
C VAL A 8 -14.16 -18.75 -24.24
N PHE A 9 -13.15 -18.17 -23.59
CA PHE A 9 -13.22 -17.71 -22.20
C PHE A 9 -13.32 -16.19 -22.15
N PHE A 10 -14.15 -15.68 -21.24
CA PHE A 10 -14.30 -14.25 -20.99
C PHE A 10 -13.83 -13.94 -19.58
N ILE A 11 -12.95 -12.95 -19.44
CA ILE A 11 -12.48 -12.45 -18.14
C ILE A 11 -12.78 -10.96 -18.10
N GLY A 12 -13.54 -10.53 -17.10
CA GLY A 12 -13.83 -9.12 -16.84
C GLY A 12 -13.22 -8.68 -15.51
N ALA A 13 -12.70 -7.47 -15.45
CA ALA A 13 -12.22 -6.83 -14.23
C ALA A 13 -12.94 -5.50 -14.03
N THR A 14 -13.42 -5.24 -12.81
CA THR A 14 -14.07 -3.98 -12.45
C THR A 14 -13.81 -3.65 -11.00
N ASN A 15 -13.65 -2.37 -10.70
CA ASN A 15 -13.60 -1.86 -9.33
C ASN A 15 -14.98 -1.41 -8.84
N LEU A 16 -16.00 -1.40 -9.71
CA LEU A 16 -17.34 -0.87 -9.45
C LEU A 16 -18.39 -1.80 -10.05
N ILE A 17 -18.56 -2.98 -9.44
CA ILE A 17 -19.54 -3.98 -9.90
C ILE A 17 -20.97 -3.43 -9.92
N THR A 18 -21.31 -2.50 -9.02
CA THR A 18 -22.62 -1.85 -8.92
C THR A 18 -22.97 -0.96 -10.11
N ARG A 19 -22.00 -0.63 -10.98
CA ARG A 19 -22.22 0.14 -12.21
C ARG A 19 -22.37 -0.73 -13.45
N ILE A 20 -22.21 -2.04 -13.31
CA ILE A 20 -22.38 -2.98 -14.42
C ILE A 20 -23.84 -3.39 -14.51
N ASP A 21 -24.36 -3.45 -15.74
CA ASP A 21 -25.71 -3.93 -16.00
C ASP A 21 -25.91 -5.38 -15.50
N ASP A 22 -27.03 -5.60 -14.80
CA ASP A 22 -27.36 -6.89 -14.19
C ASP A 22 -27.40 -8.04 -15.21
N ALA A 23 -27.81 -7.80 -16.46
CA ALA A 23 -27.83 -8.84 -17.47
C ALA A 23 -26.42 -9.27 -17.88
N PHE A 24 -25.43 -8.38 -17.79
CA PHE A 24 -24.03 -8.72 -17.98
C PHE A 24 -23.48 -9.49 -16.77
N VAL A 25 -23.79 -9.04 -15.55
CA VAL A 25 -23.36 -9.71 -14.31
C VAL A 25 -23.89 -11.14 -14.23
N ARG A 26 -25.11 -11.41 -14.70
CA ARG A 26 -25.71 -12.75 -14.74
C ARG A 26 -25.02 -13.71 -15.72
N ARG A 27 -24.33 -13.19 -16.75
CA ARG A 27 -23.57 -14.02 -17.71
C ARG A 27 -22.16 -14.37 -17.21
N MET A 28 -21.68 -13.67 -16.20
CA MET A 28 -20.43 -13.98 -15.51
C MET A 28 -20.71 -14.98 -14.38
N GLU A 29 -20.64 -16.27 -14.71
CA GLU A 29 -20.98 -17.37 -13.80
C GLU A 29 -20.09 -17.41 -12.55
N ASN A 30 -18.77 -17.23 -12.74
CA ASN A 30 -17.80 -17.18 -11.66
C ASN A 30 -17.43 -15.73 -11.33
N ARG A 31 -17.49 -15.37 -10.05
CA ARG A 31 -17.12 -14.04 -9.55
C ARG A 31 -16.13 -14.20 -8.40
N TYR A 32 -15.04 -13.46 -8.49
CA TYR A 32 -13.98 -13.46 -7.49
C TYR A 32 -13.84 -12.04 -6.96
N GLU A 33 -13.98 -11.91 -5.65
CA GLU A 33 -13.75 -10.65 -4.95
C GLU A 33 -12.28 -10.54 -4.58
N PHE A 34 -11.66 -9.41 -4.93
CA PHE A 34 -10.28 -9.10 -4.58
C PHE A 34 -10.29 -8.03 -3.51
N GLY A 35 -9.98 -8.45 -2.27
CA GLY A 35 -9.80 -7.56 -1.14
C GLY A 35 -8.44 -6.86 -1.17
N LEU A 36 -8.25 -5.96 -0.22
CA LEU A 36 -6.93 -5.47 0.13
C LEU A 36 -6.11 -6.60 0.77
N PRO A 37 -4.78 -6.62 0.59
CA PRO A 37 -3.96 -7.71 1.10
C PRO A 37 -3.94 -7.72 2.63
N SER A 38 -4.06 -8.91 3.19
CA SER A 38 -3.84 -9.19 4.63
C SER A 38 -2.36 -9.08 5.00
N LYS A 39 -2.03 -8.98 6.30
CA LYS A 39 -0.65 -8.97 6.80
C LYS A 39 0.19 -10.10 6.20
N LEU A 40 -0.35 -11.32 6.15
CA LEU A 40 0.36 -12.48 5.61
C LEU A 40 0.66 -12.33 4.11
N GLU A 41 -0.30 -11.83 3.33
CA GLU A 41 -0.08 -11.55 1.91
C GLU A 41 0.95 -10.43 1.70
N ILE A 42 0.93 -9.40 2.56
CA ILE A 42 1.92 -8.30 2.53
C ILE A 42 3.32 -8.83 2.84
N ILE A 43 3.47 -9.68 3.87
CA ILE A 43 4.75 -10.34 4.18
C ILE A 43 5.23 -11.13 2.96
N ASN A 44 4.35 -11.91 2.33
CA ASN A 44 4.71 -12.70 1.15
C ASN A 44 5.15 -11.81 -0.02
N ILE A 45 4.49 -10.67 -0.25
CA ILE A 45 4.90 -9.68 -1.25
C ILE A 45 6.30 -9.15 -0.93
N LEU A 46 6.53 -8.71 0.32
CA LEU A 46 7.82 -8.16 0.74
C LEU A 46 8.93 -9.19 0.60
N MET A 47 8.72 -10.41 1.12
CA MET A 47 9.69 -11.51 1.03
C MET A 47 9.98 -11.93 -0.42
N ALA A 48 8.98 -11.88 -1.31
CA ALA A 48 9.20 -12.18 -2.73
C ALA A 48 10.08 -11.12 -3.40
N VAL A 49 9.91 -9.84 -3.03
CA VAL A 49 10.66 -8.73 -3.61
C VAL A 49 12.06 -8.60 -3.00
N THR A 50 12.23 -8.95 -1.73
CA THR A 50 13.52 -8.91 -1.02
C THR A 50 14.25 -10.26 -1.02
N LYS A 51 13.76 -11.26 -1.76
CA LYS A 51 14.35 -12.61 -1.77
C LYS A 51 15.85 -12.60 -2.06
N ASP A 52 16.27 -11.79 -3.03
CA ASP A 52 17.67 -11.72 -3.47
C ASP A 52 18.53 -10.81 -2.60
N TRP A 53 17.96 -10.25 -1.52
CA TRP A 53 18.66 -9.31 -0.67
C TRP A 53 19.53 -9.97 0.40
N ASN A 54 19.36 -11.28 0.63
CA ASN A 54 20.06 -12.06 1.68
C ASN A 54 20.00 -11.38 3.06
N LEU A 55 18.79 -10.93 3.43
CA LEU A 55 18.54 -10.24 4.69
C LEU A 55 18.72 -11.16 5.90
N ASP A 56 19.27 -10.61 6.98
CA ASP A 56 19.42 -11.30 8.25
C ASP A 56 18.08 -11.41 9.03
N LYS A 57 18.12 -12.00 10.23
CA LYS A 57 16.93 -12.15 11.09
C LYS A 57 16.39 -10.82 11.62
N ILE A 58 17.22 -9.79 11.76
CA ILE A 58 16.78 -8.46 12.25
C ILE A 58 15.83 -7.87 11.21
N TYR A 59 16.21 -7.94 9.94
CA TYR A 59 15.40 -7.43 8.85
C TYR A 59 14.10 -8.23 8.61
N GLN A 60 14.06 -9.51 8.97
CA GLN A 60 12.80 -10.28 8.98
C GLN A 60 11.78 -9.71 9.99
N SER A 61 12.22 -9.32 11.18
CA SER A 61 11.36 -8.65 12.17
C SER A 61 10.89 -7.28 11.66
N CYS A 62 11.74 -6.56 10.91
CA CYS A 62 11.34 -5.30 10.27
C CYS A 62 10.26 -5.49 9.20
N ILE A 63 10.33 -6.58 8.42
CA ILE A 63 9.29 -6.93 7.43
C ILE A 63 7.95 -7.16 8.12
N ASP A 64 7.93 -7.88 9.24
CA ASP A 64 6.70 -8.12 10.01
C ASP A 64 6.07 -6.80 10.46
N TYR A 65 6.89 -5.91 11.04
CA TYR A 65 6.44 -4.61 11.52
C TYR A 65 5.92 -3.69 10.40
N ILE A 66 6.64 -3.59 9.28
CA ILE A 66 6.17 -2.83 8.11
C ILE A 66 4.84 -3.39 7.58
N SER A 67 4.68 -4.72 7.62
CA SER A 67 3.45 -5.37 7.14
C SER A 67 2.23 -4.98 7.97
N GLU A 68 2.40 -4.85 9.30
CA GLU A 68 1.35 -4.34 10.19
C GLU A 68 0.95 -2.90 9.83
N ILE A 69 1.93 -2.05 9.51
CA ILE A 69 1.66 -0.67 9.11
C ILE A 69 0.87 -0.66 7.80
N PHE A 70 1.28 -1.43 6.79
CA PHE A 70 0.58 -1.48 5.51
C PHE A 70 -0.86 -2.01 5.63
N GLU A 71 -1.07 -3.04 6.45
CA GLU A 71 -2.40 -3.60 6.72
C GLU A 71 -3.29 -2.59 7.45
N TYR A 72 -2.78 -1.99 8.54
CA TYR A 72 -3.49 -0.96 9.31
C TYR A 72 -3.92 0.21 8.42
N ARG A 73 -3.02 0.63 7.52
CA ARG A 73 -3.26 1.71 6.55
C ARG A 73 -4.13 1.29 5.35
N LYS A 74 -4.60 0.04 5.28
CA LYS A 74 -5.43 -0.48 4.18
C LYS A 74 -4.76 -0.26 2.81
N THR A 75 -3.46 -0.54 2.75
CA THR A 75 -2.64 -0.23 1.57
C THR A 75 -2.82 -1.28 0.49
N SER A 76 -3.06 -0.86 -0.75
CA SER A 76 -3.15 -1.79 -1.88
C SER A 76 -1.77 -2.35 -2.26
N GLN A 77 -1.76 -3.55 -2.83
CA GLN A 77 -0.53 -4.17 -3.36
C GLN A 77 0.19 -3.27 -4.38
N ALA A 78 -0.54 -2.52 -5.20
CA ALA A 78 0.05 -1.62 -6.18
C ALA A 78 0.88 -0.51 -5.53
N ILE A 79 0.36 0.09 -4.45
CA ILE A 79 1.05 1.13 -3.68
C ILE A 79 2.27 0.55 -2.96
N ILE A 80 2.13 -0.62 -2.32
CA ILE A 80 3.26 -1.32 -1.67
C ILE A 80 4.40 -1.54 -2.69
N MET A 81 4.08 -2.10 -3.86
CA MET A 81 5.06 -2.35 -4.92
C MET A 81 5.70 -1.06 -5.45
N ALA A 82 4.93 0.02 -5.57
CA ALA A 82 5.47 1.31 -5.99
C ALA A 82 6.46 1.88 -4.97
N ILE A 83 6.14 1.81 -3.67
CA ILE A 83 7.04 2.24 -2.60
C ILE A 83 8.34 1.44 -2.64
N ILE A 84 8.26 0.11 -2.74
CA ILE A 84 9.45 -0.75 -2.78
C ILE A 84 10.30 -0.45 -4.02
N LYS A 85 9.67 -0.34 -5.21
CA LYS A 85 10.37 0.02 -6.44
C LYS A 85 11.08 1.36 -6.31
N LYS A 86 10.43 2.36 -5.71
CA LYS A 86 11.03 3.67 -5.50
C LYS A 86 12.30 3.58 -4.66
N VAL A 87 12.27 2.83 -3.57
CA VAL A 87 13.46 2.60 -2.73
C VAL A 87 14.54 1.85 -3.51
N MET A 88 14.15 0.80 -4.25
CA MET A 88 15.06 0.00 -5.09
C MET A 88 15.76 0.78 -6.21
N LEU A 89 15.10 1.80 -6.78
CA LEU A 89 15.63 2.58 -7.91
C LEU A 89 16.63 3.68 -7.49
N THR A 90 16.82 3.91 -6.19
CA THR A 90 17.74 4.94 -5.70
C THR A 90 19.15 4.39 -5.44
N GLN A 91 20.02 4.46 -6.45
CA GLN A 91 21.49 4.24 -6.41
C GLN A 91 21.98 2.78 -6.17
N PRO A 92 23.23 2.43 -6.54
CA PRO A 92 23.83 1.12 -6.22
C PRO A 92 24.21 1.05 -4.74
N ILE A 93 23.19 1.04 -3.88
CA ILE A 93 23.32 0.92 -2.43
C ILE A 93 23.23 -0.54 -1.98
N SER A 94 23.76 -0.84 -0.79
CA SER A 94 23.72 -2.19 -0.23
C SER A 94 22.28 -2.65 0.02
N ASN A 95 22.07 -3.96 0.14
CA ASN A 95 20.74 -4.50 0.41
C ASN A 95 20.21 -4.09 1.79
N GLU A 96 21.11 -3.96 2.76
CA GLU A 96 20.82 -3.45 4.11
C GLU A 96 20.34 -1.99 4.03
N GLU A 97 21.05 -1.15 3.27
CA GLU A 97 20.68 0.26 3.07
C GLU A 97 19.33 0.41 2.36
N LYS A 98 19.00 -0.48 1.41
CA LYS A 98 17.66 -0.49 0.78
C LYS A 98 16.57 -0.77 1.81
N MET A 99 16.82 -1.73 2.71
CA MET A 99 15.85 -2.08 3.75
C MET A 99 15.70 -0.95 4.78
N ASP A 100 16.81 -0.35 5.21
CA ASP A 100 16.79 0.80 6.11
C ASP A 100 16.05 1.99 5.50
N LYS A 101 16.30 2.29 4.21
CA LYS A 101 15.54 3.33 3.48
C LYS A 101 14.05 3.00 3.43
N LEU A 102 13.68 1.75 3.15
CA LEU A 102 12.28 1.32 3.11
C LEU A 102 11.60 1.54 4.48
N ILE A 103 12.22 1.05 5.55
CA ILE A 103 11.72 1.18 6.93
C ILE A 103 11.57 2.66 7.28
N ASN A 104 12.62 3.46 7.11
CA ASN A 104 12.61 4.87 7.48
C ASN A 104 11.59 5.68 6.69
N THR A 105 11.43 5.38 5.40
CA THR A 105 10.44 6.05 4.54
C THR A 105 9.02 5.74 5.02
N VAL A 106 8.70 4.46 5.22
CA VAL A 106 7.36 4.02 5.68
C VAL A 106 7.04 4.61 7.05
N LEU A 107 7.99 4.60 7.99
CA LEU A 107 7.79 5.15 9.34
C LEU A 107 7.60 6.67 9.32
N SER A 108 8.40 7.38 8.53
CA SER A 108 8.29 8.83 8.39
C SER A 108 6.90 9.22 7.87
N VAL A 109 6.43 8.60 6.79
CA VAL A 109 5.10 8.87 6.23
C VAL A 109 3.99 8.48 7.20
N ASN A 110 4.09 7.28 7.81
CA ASN A 110 3.11 6.82 8.79
C ASN A 110 2.98 7.78 9.97
N SER A 111 4.09 8.35 10.46
CA SER A 111 4.07 9.31 11.56
C SER A 111 3.35 10.62 11.20
N LYS A 112 3.51 11.09 9.95
CA LYS A 112 2.82 12.29 9.44
C LYS A 112 1.32 12.06 9.33
N LEU A 113 0.93 10.90 8.79
CA LEU A 113 -0.48 10.54 8.66
C LEU A 113 -1.12 10.31 10.03
N LYS A 114 -0.44 9.66 10.97
CA LYS A 114 -0.97 9.45 12.32
C LYS A 114 -1.32 10.76 13.01
N LYS A 115 -0.46 11.79 12.90
CA LYS A 115 -0.77 13.14 13.44
C LYS A 115 -2.02 13.74 12.81
N LYS A 116 -2.24 13.52 11.51
CA LYS A 116 -3.43 13.98 10.80
C LYS A 116 -4.67 13.22 11.26
N ASP A 117 -4.60 11.90 11.36
CA ASP A 117 -5.70 11.06 11.85
C ASP A 117 -6.08 11.45 13.28
N ASP A 118 -5.09 11.62 14.17
CA ASP A 118 -5.31 12.03 15.56
C ASP A 118 -5.99 13.42 15.61
N TYR A 119 -5.58 14.36 14.77
CA TYR A 119 -6.23 15.66 14.68
C TYR A 119 -7.70 15.56 14.21
N GLU A 120 -7.96 14.78 13.15
CA GLU A 120 -9.33 14.59 12.63
C GLU A 120 -10.22 13.85 13.64
N ASN A 121 -9.69 12.82 14.31
CA ASN A 121 -10.40 12.08 15.35
C ASN A 121 -10.66 12.95 16.61
N ASN A 122 -9.77 13.87 16.97
CA ASN A 122 -9.96 14.78 18.11
C ASN A 122 -10.88 15.98 17.79
N THR A 123 -10.82 16.53 16.58
CA THR A 123 -11.70 17.64 16.17
C THR A 123 -13.13 17.17 15.96
N SER A 124 -13.34 15.95 15.48
CA SER A 124 -14.66 15.31 15.42
C SER A 124 -15.24 14.92 16.80
N GLN A 125 -14.46 15.04 17.89
CA GLN A 125 -14.95 14.98 19.28
C GLN A 125 -15.46 16.33 19.80
N GLY A 126 -15.12 17.45 19.16
CA GLY A 126 -15.63 18.78 19.52
C GLY A 126 -17.10 18.93 19.12
N HIS A 127 -17.96 19.23 20.09
CA HIS A 127 -19.43 19.40 20.01
C HIS A 127 -20.29 18.14 20.26
N SER A 128 -20.05 17.40 21.36
CA SER A 128 -21.13 16.63 22.00
C SER A 128 -21.72 17.44 23.15
N TRP A 129 -22.70 18.32 22.86
CA TRP A 129 -23.45 19.08 23.88
C TRP A 129 -24.40 18.20 24.72
N PHE A 130 -24.63 16.97 24.27
CA PHE A 130 -25.44 15.98 24.96
C PHE A 130 -24.57 14.75 25.18
N GLY A 131 -24.47 14.26 26.42
CA GLY A 131 -23.62 13.15 26.83
C GLY A 131 -24.03 11.79 26.24
N MET A 132 -24.00 11.66 24.92
CA MET A 132 -24.18 10.40 24.21
C MET A 132 -22.83 9.71 24.04
N ASN A 133 -22.64 8.61 24.78
CA ASN A 133 -21.53 7.68 24.60
C ASN A 133 -21.52 7.18 23.14
N ASN A 134 -20.53 7.63 22.37
CA ASN A 134 -20.34 7.25 20.98
C ASN A 134 -19.54 5.94 20.87
N SER A 135 -20.13 4.82 21.27
CA SER A 135 -19.48 3.50 21.20
C SER A 135 -19.34 2.93 19.78
N ASN A 136 -19.85 3.62 18.74
CA ASN A 136 -19.86 3.14 17.34
C ASN A 136 -19.13 4.05 16.35
N ARG A 137 -18.30 5.01 16.79
CA ARG A 137 -17.58 5.89 15.85
C ARG A 137 -16.40 5.14 15.22
N LYS A 138 -16.42 5.03 13.90
CA LYS A 138 -15.29 4.48 13.12
C LYS A 138 -14.14 5.47 13.17
N GLU A 139 -12.98 5.01 13.61
CA GLU A 139 -11.72 5.78 13.51
C GLU A 139 -11.48 6.18 12.06
N VAL A 140 -11.11 7.44 11.86
CA VAL A 140 -10.62 7.91 10.56
C VAL A 140 -9.18 7.45 10.44
N ILE A 141 -8.90 6.64 9.41
CA ILE A 141 -7.56 6.14 9.08
C ILE A 141 -7.28 6.55 7.65
N THR A 142 -6.31 7.44 7.47
CA THR A 142 -5.85 7.85 6.13
C THR A 142 -5.01 6.74 5.49
N PRO A 143 -5.41 6.21 4.32
CA PRO A 143 -4.59 5.26 3.57
C PRO A 143 -3.36 5.91 2.96
N PHE A 144 -2.33 5.12 2.66
CA PHE A 144 -1.18 5.61 1.91
C PHE A 144 -1.56 5.98 0.47
N SER A 145 -1.09 7.14 0.03
CA SER A 145 -1.06 7.58 -1.37
C SER A 145 0.37 7.55 -1.90
N LEU A 146 0.53 7.31 -3.19
CA LEU A 146 1.81 7.39 -3.89
C LEU A 146 2.49 8.76 -3.72
N SER A 147 1.70 9.84 -3.70
CA SER A 147 2.16 11.22 -3.49
C SER A 147 2.83 11.41 -2.13
N ASP A 148 2.48 10.61 -1.12
CA ASP A 148 3.05 10.75 0.23
C ASP A 148 4.52 10.32 0.27
N PHE A 149 4.97 9.59 -0.76
CA PHE A 149 6.31 9.08 -0.91
C PHE A 149 7.11 9.87 -1.95
N GLU A 150 6.57 10.94 -2.54
CA GLU A 150 7.30 11.81 -3.46
C GLU A 150 8.45 12.52 -2.73
N VAL A 151 9.63 12.49 -3.34
CA VAL A 151 10.80 13.24 -2.86
C VAL A 151 10.75 14.50 -3.67
N ASP A 152 10.85 15.65 -3.00
CA ASP A 152 10.93 16.94 -3.65
C ASP A 152 12.18 16.95 -4.56
N GLU A 153 11.97 16.79 -5.87
CA GLU A 153 13.04 16.79 -6.88
C GLU A 153 13.78 18.15 -6.92
N SER A 154 13.27 19.17 -6.24
CA SER A 154 13.95 20.45 -6.09
C SER A 154 15.21 20.39 -5.20
N GLN A 155 15.44 19.29 -4.47
CA GLN A 155 16.63 19.12 -3.61
C GLN A 155 17.76 18.31 -4.27
N SER A 156 17.57 17.74 -5.47
CA SER A 156 18.62 16.95 -6.15
C SER A 156 19.63 17.76 -6.97
N ASN A 157 19.59 19.10 -6.93
CA ASN A 157 20.52 19.97 -7.67
C ASN A 157 21.61 20.62 -6.79
N ILE A 158 21.81 20.15 -5.55
CA ILE A 158 22.92 20.60 -4.72
C ILE A 158 23.91 19.45 -4.59
N LEU A 159 24.87 19.40 -5.52
CA LEU A 159 26.24 18.87 -5.43
C LEU A 159 26.72 18.28 -6.77
N THR A 160 27.23 19.15 -7.63
CA THR A 160 28.59 18.96 -8.17
C THR A 160 29.28 20.31 -8.03
N ASP A 161 30.05 20.40 -6.95
CA ASP A 161 30.98 21.49 -6.66
C ASP A 161 32.30 21.25 -7.41
N ASP A 162 33.09 22.31 -7.50
CA ASP A 162 34.56 22.30 -7.59
C ASP A 162 35.25 21.91 -8.91
N GLY A 163 35.56 22.97 -9.68
CA GLY A 163 36.95 23.38 -9.92
C GLY A 163 37.91 22.43 -10.65
N GLU A 164 38.09 22.68 -11.94
CA GLU A 164 39.42 22.76 -12.60
C GLU A 164 39.46 23.98 -13.52
#